data_AF-A0A2R6KC85-F1
#
_entry.id   AF-A0A2R6KC85-F1
#
_cell.length_a   1.000
_cell.length_b   1.000
_cell.length_c   1.000
_cell.angle_alpha   90.00
_cell.angle_beta   90.00
_cell.angle_gamma   90.00
#
_symmetry.space_group_name_H-M   'P 1'
#
loop_
_entity.id
_entity.type
_entity.pdbx_description
1 polymer ?
#
loop_
_entity_poly.entity_id
_entity_poly.type
_entity_poly.pdbx_seq_one_letter_code
_entity_poly.pdbx_strand_id
1 'polypeptide(L)'
;MSREGPNSTENAQEPVNQRTETGFADKLQLPEGGVAGGGAFVLAYLFYRQIVTFSMTVSGPMEEGPAAWVVSGWYFFASHGVGLEASGETVGLSALPINSLSSSFSFGGWFLQVLILFLPVGLLVGAGYLVASWTDPDDLTELVAASVSVALPYLVLSLVAAVLMSHSFTDERMIASVVQSSQPLMEQLDEPPGSLEVGVNLIDAVIYAGILYPVVFGLVGGALAETDLLFDELSDALN
;
A
#
# COMPACT_ATOMS: atom_id res chain seq x y z
N MET A 1 85.63 10.13 18.98
CA MET A 1 84.48 11.01 19.30
C MET A 1 83.47 10.86 18.17
N SER A 2 82.61 9.84 18.24
CA SER A 2 81.43 9.72 17.37
C SER A 2 80.21 9.99 18.23
N ARG A 3 79.44 11.02 17.89
CA ARG A 3 78.18 11.36 18.56
C ARG A 3 77.06 10.59 17.88
N GLU A 4 76.51 9.62 18.59
CA GLU A 4 75.16 9.10 18.35
C GLU A 4 74.12 10.14 18.78
N GLY A 5 73.02 10.18 18.03
CA GLY A 5 71.75 10.76 18.45
C GLY A 5 70.84 11.10 17.27
N PRO A 6 69.51 11.19 17.47
CA PRO A 6 68.64 10.36 18.29
C PRO A 6 67.58 9.63 17.43
N ASN A 7 67.13 8.46 17.90
CA ASN A 7 66.02 7.70 17.30
C ASN A 7 64.73 8.53 17.32
N SER A 8 64.24 8.89 16.14
CA SER A 8 62.89 9.41 15.92
C SER A 8 61.90 8.27 16.11
N THR A 9 61.22 8.22 17.24
CA THR A 9 60.00 7.42 17.40
C THR A 9 58.92 8.03 16.52
N GLU A 10 58.78 7.46 15.33
CA GLU A 10 57.69 7.66 14.39
C GLU A 10 56.41 7.14 15.06
N ASN A 11 55.65 8.05 15.68
CA ASN A 11 54.29 7.80 16.11
C ASN A 11 53.44 7.61 14.85
N ALA A 12 53.37 6.38 14.35
CA ALA A 12 52.36 5.97 13.40
C ALA A 12 50.99 6.06 14.10
N GLN A 13 50.35 7.23 14.01
CA GLN A 13 48.92 7.34 14.20
C GLN A 13 48.29 6.49 13.10
N GLU A 14 47.87 5.28 13.43
CA GLU A 14 46.97 4.51 12.59
C GLU A 14 45.81 5.43 12.21
N PRO A 15 45.53 5.62 10.91
CA PRO A 15 44.35 6.35 10.51
C PRO A 15 43.16 5.62 11.13
N VAL A 16 42.50 6.29 12.07
CA VAL A 16 41.20 5.86 12.59
C VAL A 16 40.29 5.83 11.38
N ASN A 17 40.17 4.66 10.76
CA ASN A 17 39.17 4.35 9.76
C ASN A 17 37.83 4.49 10.48
N GLN A 18 37.31 5.72 10.47
CA GLN A 18 35.91 5.99 10.65
C GLN A 18 35.22 5.28 9.48
N ARG A 19 34.93 3.99 9.66
CA ARG A 19 33.83 3.33 8.97
C ARG A 19 32.63 4.19 9.31
N THR A 20 32.34 5.14 8.45
CA THR A 20 31.04 5.78 8.39
C THR A 20 30.11 4.63 8.03
N GLU A 21 29.58 3.94 9.04
CA GLU A 21 28.49 3.00 8.87
C GLU A 21 27.38 3.82 8.21
N THR A 22 27.21 3.61 6.91
CA THR A 22 26.11 4.21 6.16
C THR A 22 24.84 3.75 6.86
N GLY A 23 24.11 4.72 7.42
CA GLY A 23 22.95 4.42 8.22
C GLY A 23 21.91 3.69 7.37
N PHE A 24 21.03 2.93 8.00
CA PHE A 24 19.93 2.26 7.31
C PHE A 24 19.12 3.19 6.39
N ALA A 25 19.04 4.48 6.74
CA ALA A 25 18.41 5.52 5.92
C ALA A 25 19.15 5.82 4.60
N ASP A 26 20.48 5.66 4.53
CA ASP A 26 21.25 5.78 3.29
C ASP A 26 21.11 4.51 2.43
N LYS A 27 20.85 3.35 3.07
CA LYS A 27 20.54 2.09 2.37
C LYS A 27 19.11 2.05 1.82
N LEU A 28 18.21 2.83 2.39
CA LEU A 28 16.91 3.08 1.78
C LEU A 28 17.15 3.90 0.50
N GLN A 29 17.13 3.24 -0.66
CA GLN A 29 17.18 3.88 -1.97
C GLN A 29 15.83 4.59 -2.24
N LEU A 30 15.61 5.65 -1.46
CA LEU A 30 14.36 6.41 -1.36
C LEU A 30 13.85 6.98 -2.70
N PRO A 31 14.70 7.45 -3.64
CA PRO A 31 14.18 7.96 -4.91
C PRO A 31 13.54 6.85 -5.76
N GLU A 32 14.22 5.71 -5.90
CA GLU A 32 13.80 4.57 -6.72
C GLU A 32 12.56 3.90 -6.12
N GLY A 33 12.62 3.60 -4.81
CA GLY A 33 11.48 3.07 -4.04
C GLY A 33 10.28 4.01 -4.05
N GLY A 34 10.53 5.31 -3.91
CA GLY A 34 9.56 6.39 -3.97
C GLY A 34 8.74 6.37 -5.27
N VAL A 35 9.44 6.33 -6.41
CA VAL A 35 8.81 6.34 -7.74
C VAL A 35 8.05 5.04 -8.01
N ALA A 36 8.65 3.88 -7.71
CA ALA A 36 8.03 2.59 -7.98
C ALA A 36 6.79 2.35 -7.11
N GLY A 37 6.88 2.58 -5.79
CA GLY A 37 5.74 2.40 -4.88
C GLY A 37 4.64 3.42 -5.09
N GLY A 38 4.99 4.69 -5.29
CA GLY A 38 4.02 5.73 -5.63
C GLY A 38 3.33 5.45 -6.98
N GLY A 39 4.10 5.00 -7.98
CA GLY A 39 3.58 4.59 -9.28
C GLY A 39 2.60 3.41 -9.17
N ALA A 40 2.95 2.36 -8.42
CA ALA A 40 2.08 1.22 -8.18
C ALA A 40 0.75 1.64 -7.53
N PHE A 41 0.79 2.51 -6.51
CA PHE A 41 -0.41 3.04 -5.86
C PHE A 41 -1.31 3.78 -6.87
N VAL A 42 -0.74 4.74 -7.60
CA VAL A 42 -1.49 5.60 -8.53
C VAL A 42 -2.09 4.77 -9.66
N LEU A 43 -1.33 3.84 -10.24
CA LEU A 43 -1.81 2.97 -11.31
C LEU A 43 -2.94 2.05 -10.85
N ALA A 44 -2.81 1.44 -9.66
CA ALA A 44 -3.86 0.62 -9.08
C ALA A 44 -5.13 1.45 -8.84
N TYR A 45 -5.02 2.63 -8.22
CA TYR A 45 -6.16 3.51 -8.00
C TYR A 45 -6.82 3.96 -9.32
N LEU A 46 -6.04 4.36 -10.32
CA LEU A 46 -6.56 4.77 -11.63
C LEU A 46 -7.30 3.63 -12.34
N PHE A 47 -6.84 2.39 -12.17
CA PHE A 47 -7.56 1.22 -12.66
C PHE A 47 -8.94 1.09 -12.01
N TYR A 48 -9.04 1.15 -10.68
CA TYR A 48 -10.33 1.15 -9.99
C TYR A 48 -11.22 2.31 -10.43
N ARG A 49 -10.63 3.51 -10.58
CA ARG A 49 -11.34 4.68 -11.08
C ARG A 49 -11.91 4.47 -12.47
N GLN A 50 -11.18 3.84 -13.37
CA GLN A 50 -11.66 3.55 -14.72
C GLN A 50 -12.84 2.58 -14.69
N ILE A 51 -12.78 1.52 -13.86
CA ILE A 51 -13.86 0.54 -13.76
C ILE A 51 -15.12 1.16 -13.15
N VAL A 52 -14.99 1.92 -12.06
CA VAL A 52 -16.13 2.60 -11.43
C VAL A 52 -16.76 3.63 -12.37
N THR A 53 -15.93 4.44 -13.03
CA THR A 53 -16.41 5.45 -14.01
C THR A 53 -17.15 4.77 -15.17
N PHE A 54 -16.60 3.69 -15.71
CA PHE A 54 -17.26 2.91 -16.75
C PHE A 54 -18.60 2.33 -16.26
N SER A 55 -18.63 1.78 -15.05
CA SER A 55 -19.82 1.18 -14.46
C SER A 55 -20.94 2.22 -14.25
N MET A 56 -20.61 3.41 -13.76
CA MET A 56 -21.56 4.53 -13.63
C MET A 56 -22.00 5.07 -15.00
N THR A 57 -21.12 5.04 -16.01
CA THR A 57 -21.48 5.45 -17.38
C THR A 57 -22.51 4.50 -18.00
N VAL A 58 -22.36 3.19 -17.78
CA VAL A 58 -23.28 2.17 -18.33
C VAL A 58 -24.57 2.05 -17.52
N SER A 59 -24.49 2.15 -16.19
CA SER A 59 -25.63 1.91 -15.29
C SER A 59 -26.44 3.16 -14.98
N GLY A 60 -25.94 4.33 -15.38
CA GLY A 60 -26.47 5.65 -15.00
C GLY A 60 -25.72 6.23 -13.78
N PRO A 61 -25.58 7.58 -13.72
CA PRO A 61 -24.94 8.23 -12.59
C PRO A 61 -25.79 8.04 -11.32
N MET A 62 -25.14 7.99 -10.17
CA MET A 62 -25.84 8.05 -8.89
C MET A 62 -26.31 9.50 -8.66
N GLU A 63 -27.62 9.74 -8.68
CA GLU A 63 -28.18 11.09 -8.50
C GLU A 63 -27.92 11.65 -7.09
N GLU A 64 -27.86 10.79 -6.07
CA GLU A 64 -27.72 11.17 -4.65
C GLU A 64 -26.60 10.40 -3.93
N GLY A 65 -25.60 9.91 -4.66
CA GLY A 65 -24.52 9.07 -4.10
C GLY A 65 -23.15 9.75 -3.97
N PRO A 66 -22.17 9.05 -3.37
CA PRO A 66 -20.79 9.53 -3.32
C PRO A 66 -20.23 9.74 -4.73
N ALA A 67 -19.32 10.71 -4.86
CA ALA A 67 -18.64 10.94 -6.13
C ALA A 67 -17.86 9.69 -6.58
N ALA A 68 -17.79 9.45 -7.90
CA ALA A 68 -17.15 8.27 -8.48
C ALA A 68 -15.74 7.99 -7.94
N TRP A 69 -14.96 9.06 -7.70
CA TRP A 69 -13.60 8.94 -7.18
C TRP A 69 -13.55 8.43 -5.74
N VAL A 70 -14.53 8.79 -4.89
CA VAL A 70 -14.67 8.28 -3.51
C VAL A 70 -14.97 6.79 -3.55
N VAL A 71 -15.96 6.40 -4.35
CA VAL A 71 -16.34 4.98 -4.53
C VAL A 71 -15.16 4.16 -5.08
N SER A 72 -14.36 4.75 -5.97
CA SER A 72 -13.14 4.11 -6.50
C SER A 72 -12.11 3.87 -5.40
N GLY A 73 -11.94 4.84 -4.49
CA GLY A 73 -11.11 4.69 -3.30
C GLY A 73 -11.58 3.55 -2.41
N TRP A 74 -12.88 3.45 -2.14
CA TRP A 74 -13.43 2.36 -1.34
C TRP A 74 -13.16 0.98 -1.94
N TYR A 75 -13.35 0.80 -3.26
CA TYR A 75 -13.01 -0.47 -3.92
C TYR A 75 -11.51 -0.75 -3.92
N PHE A 76 -10.67 0.28 -4.13
CA PHE A 76 -9.23 0.16 -4.04
C PHE A 76 -8.79 -0.34 -2.65
N PHE A 77 -9.30 0.26 -1.57
CA PHE A 77 -8.98 -0.16 -0.20
C PHE A 77 -9.53 -1.54 0.14
N ALA A 78 -10.76 -1.86 -0.27
CA ALA A 78 -11.32 -3.18 -0.07
C ALA A 78 -10.53 -4.30 -0.75
N SER A 79 -9.87 -4.02 -1.87
CA SER A 79 -8.96 -4.99 -2.52
C SER A 79 -7.70 -5.31 -1.70
N HIS A 80 -7.36 -4.43 -0.75
CA HIS A 80 -6.32 -4.63 0.25
C HIS A 80 -6.87 -5.21 1.57
N GLY A 81 -8.13 -5.65 1.59
CA GLY A 81 -8.80 -6.14 2.79
C GLY A 81 -9.16 -5.05 3.81
N VAL A 82 -9.10 -3.77 3.42
CA VAL A 82 -9.42 -2.64 4.30
C VAL A 82 -10.93 -2.41 4.32
N GLY A 83 -11.51 -2.46 5.52
CA GLY A 83 -12.92 -2.17 5.75
C GLY A 83 -13.27 -0.69 5.59
N LEU A 84 -14.56 -0.42 5.42
CA LEU A 84 -15.09 0.93 5.57
C LEU A 84 -15.54 1.13 7.01
N GLU A 85 -15.57 2.37 7.46
CA GLU A 85 -16.01 2.74 8.80
C GLU A 85 -17.19 3.71 8.68
N ALA A 86 -18.21 3.47 9.49
CA ALA A 86 -19.36 4.34 9.63
C ALA A 86 -19.69 4.48 11.11
N SER A 87 -19.77 5.71 11.63
CA SER A 87 -20.01 5.95 13.08
C SER A 87 -19.08 5.18 14.03
N GLY A 88 -17.84 4.91 13.62
CA GLY A 88 -16.87 4.13 14.41
C GLY A 88 -16.99 2.61 14.27
N GLU A 89 -17.98 2.11 13.53
CA GLU A 89 -18.18 0.68 13.28
C GLU A 89 -17.70 0.29 11.89
N THR A 90 -17.17 -0.93 11.77
CA THR A 90 -16.74 -1.45 10.47
C THR A 90 -17.94 -1.88 9.63
N VAL A 91 -18.05 -1.35 8.41
CA VAL A 91 -19.09 -1.68 7.44
C VAL A 91 -18.48 -2.23 6.15
N GLY A 92 -19.14 -3.24 5.58
CA GLY A 92 -18.74 -3.80 4.30
C GLY A 92 -19.22 -2.95 3.12
N LEU A 93 -18.52 -2.99 1.99
CA LEU A 93 -18.96 -2.37 0.73
C LEU A 93 -20.38 -2.81 0.30
N SER A 94 -20.76 -4.05 0.63
CA SER A 94 -22.09 -4.60 0.34
C SER A 94 -23.22 -3.95 1.15
N ALA A 95 -22.89 -3.33 2.28
CA ALA A 95 -23.84 -2.62 3.13
C ALA A 95 -24.24 -1.26 2.54
N LEU A 96 -23.42 -0.72 1.63
CA LEU A 96 -23.61 0.60 1.07
C LEU A 96 -24.58 0.60 -0.12
N PRO A 97 -25.32 1.71 -0.35
CA PRO A 97 -26.26 1.87 -1.47
C PRO A 97 -25.56 2.03 -2.83
N ILE A 98 -24.32 1.55 -2.95
CA ILE A 98 -23.51 1.44 -4.17
C ILE A 98 -23.44 -0.01 -4.67
N ASN A 99 -24.15 -0.94 -4.04
CA ASN A 99 -24.13 -2.37 -4.37
C ASN A 99 -24.55 -2.66 -5.82
N SER A 100 -25.32 -1.80 -6.47
CA SER A 100 -25.66 -1.91 -7.90
C SER A 100 -24.42 -1.88 -8.81
N LEU A 101 -23.32 -1.26 -8.36
CA LEU A 101 -22.04 -1.29 -9.08
C LEU A 101 -21.37 -2.66 -9.01
N SER A 102 -21.60 -3.44 -7.94
CA SER A 102 -21.07 -4.80 -7.80
C SER A 102 -21.67 -5.76 -8.84
N SER A 103 -22.95 -5.60 -9.19
CA SER A 103 -23.56 -6.29 -10.33
C SER A 103 -22.95 -5.88 -11.66
N SER A 104 -22.57 -4.60 -11.81
CA SER A 104 -21.92 -4.11 -13.04
C SER A 104 -20.49 -4.62 -13.21
N PHE A 105 -19.75 -4.91 -12.13
CA PHE A 105 -18.44 -5.58 -12.23
C PHE A 105 -18.54 -7.03 -12.71
N SER A 106 -19.72 -7.65 -12.62
CA SER A 106 -19.95 -8.97 -13.22
C SER A 106 -20.03 -8.92 -14.76
N PHE A 107 -20.22 -7.74 -15.36
CA PHE A 107 -20.27 -7.56 -16.82
C PHE A 107 -18.92 -7.87 -17.50
N GLY A 108 -17.80 -7.70 -16.79
CA GLY A 108 -16.47 -8.04 -17.29
C GLY A 108 -16.11 -9.52 -17.20
N GLY A 109 -17.01 -10.35 -16.68
CA GLY A 109 -16.79 -11.78 -16.46
C GLY A 109 -15.68 -12.07 -15.44
N TRP A 110 -15.26 -13.35 -15.40
CA TRP A 110 -14.25 -13.84 -14.47
C TRP A 110 -12.89 -13.14 -14.62
N PHE A 111 -12.52 -12.72 -15.84
CA PHE A 111 -11.24 -12.07 -16.11
C PHE A 111 -11.13 -10.72 -15.41
N LEU A 112 -12.19 -9.89 -15.46
CA LEU A 112 -12.19 -8.60 -14.76
C LEU A 112 -12.13 -8.79 -13.24
N GLN A 113 -12.78 -9.82 -12.70
CA GLN A 113 -12.70 -10.16 -11.28
C GLN A 113 -11.28 -10.54 -10.85
N VAL A 114 -10.60 -11.35 -11.68
CA VAL A 114 -9.17 -11.69 -11.47
C VAL A 114 -8.31 -10.42 -11.52
N LEU A 115 -8.53 -9.53 -12.48
CA LEU A 115 -7.78 -8.28 -12.54
C LEU A 115 -8.02 -7.38 -11.34
N ILE A 116 -9.27 -7.24 -10.89
CA ILE A 116 -9.59 -6.48 -9.67
C ILE A 116 -8.80 -7.03 -8.48
N LEU A 117 -8.82 -8.34 -8.28
CA LEU A 117 -8.14 -8.96 -7.15
C LEU A 117 -6.60 -8.91 -7.23
N PHE A 118 -6.03 -9.21 -8.40
CA PHE A 118 -4.60 -9.45 -8.54
C PHE A 118 -3.81 -8.28 -9.12
N LEU A 119 -4.44 -7.26 -9.72
CA LEU A 119 -3.70 -6.13 -10.27
C LEU A 119 -2.92 -5.36 -9.20
N PRO A 120 -3.48 -5.01 -8.02
CA PRO A 120 -2.71 -4.31 -6.98
C PRO A 120 -1.50 -5.14 -6.53
N VAL A 121 -1.70 -6.45 -6.35
CA VAL A 121 -0.64 -7.41 -6.00
C VAL A 121 0.44 -7.43 -7.09
N GLY A 122 0.06 -7.58 -8.35
CA GLY A 122 0.99 -7.62 -9.47
C GLY A 122 1.78 -6.31 -9.65
N LEU A 123 1.13 -5.16 -9.40
CA LEU A 123 1.82 -3.86 -9.44
C LEU A 123 2.82 -3.70 -8.30
N LEU A 124 2.52 -4.20 -7.09
CA LEU A 124 3.45 -4.17 -5.96
C LEU A 124 4.63 -5.13 -6.14
N VAL A 125 4.37 -6.35 -6.65
CA VAL A 125 5.43 -7.30 -7.04
C VAL A 125 6.30 -6.69 -8.13
N GLY A 126 5.69 -6.09 -9.16
CA GLY A 126 6.42 -5.40 -10.22
C GLY A 126 7.25 -4.23 -9.70
N ALA A 127 6.74 -3.45 -8.75
CA ALA A 127 7.47 -2.37 -8.12
C ALA A 127 8.68 -2.87 -7.33
N GLY A 128 8.52 -3.92 -6.51
CA GLY A 128 9.63 -4.53 -5.78
C GLY A 128 10.72 -5.09 -6.69
N TYR A 129 10.31 -5.80 -7.75
CA TYR A 129 11.21 -6.31 -8.79
C TYR A 129 12.00 -5.17 -9.44
N LEU A 130 11.28 -4.11 -9.82
CA LEU A 130 11.88 -2.97 -10.52
C LEU A 130 12.90 -2.25 -9.64
N VAL A 131 12.58 -2.02 -8.37
CA VAL A 131 13.50 -1.41 -7.42
C VAL A 131 14.75 -2.29 -7.29
N ALA A 132 14.61 -3.57 -6.95
CA ALA A 132 15.75 -4.48 -6.81
C ALA A 132 16.65 -4.48 -8.07
N SER A 133 16.04 -4.56 -9.26
CA SER A 133 16.77 -4.55 -10.53
C SER A 133 17.50 -3.24 -10.86
N TRP A 134 17.08 -2.11 -10.28
CA TRP A 134 17.76 -0.82 -10.42
C TRP A 134 18.83 -0.61 -9.37
N THR A 135 18.60 -1.16 -8.18
CA THR A 135 19.48 -0.99 -7.03
C THR A 135 20.67 -1.95 -7.03
N ASP A 136 20.54 -3.10 -7.70
CA ASP A 136 21.56 -4.16 -7.81
C ASP A 136 22.17 -4.51 -6.43
N PRO A 137 21.36 -5.01 -5.47
CA PRO A 137 21.79 -5.17 -4.08
C PRO A 137 22.85 -6.28 -3.97
N ASP A 138 23.91 -6.03 -3.21
CA ASP A 138 25.01 -7.00 -3.06
C ASP A 138 24.70 -8.13 -2.06
N ASP A 139 23.74 -7.92 -1.16
CA ASP A 139 23.38 -8.86 -0.10
C ASP A 139 21.87 -8.85 0.24
N LEU A 140 21.42 -9.82 1.03
CA LEU A 140 20.01 -9.94 1.43
C LEU A 140 19.49 -8.76 2.25
N THR A 141 20.35 -8.12 3.05
CA THR A 141 19.94 -6.96 3.85
C THR A 141 19.63 -5.78 2.94
N GLU A 142 20.46 -5.56 1.91
CA GLU A 142 20.26 -4.52 0.90
C GLU A 142 19.05 -4.83 0.01
N LEU A 143 18.84 -6.09 -0.37
CA LEU A 143 17.66 -6.53 -1.11
C LEU A 143 16.36 -6.26 -0.33
N VAL A 144 16.34 -6.59 0.96
CA VAL A 144 15.20 -6.34 1.85
C VAL A 144 14.98 -4.84 1.99
N ALA A 145 16.02 -4.04 2.22
CA ALA A 145 15.90 -2.59 2.34
C ALA A 145 15.36 -1.93 1.06
N ALA A 146 15.90 -2.32 -0.10
CA ALA A 146 15.45 -1.87 -1.41
C ALA A 146 13.97 -2.25 -1.64
N SER A 147 13.59 -3.50 -1.40
CA SER A 147 12.21 -3.97 -1.61
C SER A 147 11.19 -3.30 -0.68
N VAL A 148 11.55 -3.09 0.59
CA VAL A 148 10.69 -2.44 1.60
C VAL A 148 10.53 -0.94 1.33
N SER A 149 11.47 -0.31 0.63
CA SER A 149 11.38 1.12 0.30
C SER A 149 10.12 1.50 -0.49
N VAL A 150 9.52 0.55 -1.22
CA VAL A 150 8.24 0.68 -1.94
C VAL A 150 7.09 1.02 -0.98
N ALA A 151 7.15 0.57 0.27
CA ALA A 151 6.09 0.77 1.25
C ALA A 151 5.98 2.22 1.74
N LEU A 152 7.08 2.97 1.80
CA LEU A 152 7.06 4.33 2.33
C LEU A 152 6.15 5.30 1.52
N PRO A 153 6.31 5.45 0.19
CA PRO A 153 5.38 6.27 -0.58
C PRO A 153 3.95 5.71 -0.57
N TYR A 154 3.82 4.38 -0.57
CA TYR A 154 2.52 3.71 -0.57
C TYR A 154 1.74 3.99 0.72
N LEU A 155 2.42 3.99 1.88
CA LEU A 155 1.88 4.35 3.18
C LEU A 155 1.37 5.78 3.22
N VAL A 156 2.19 6.74 2.78
CA VAL A 156 1.82 8.16 2.77
C VAL A 156 0.60 8.38 1.88
N LEU A 157 0.60 7.81 0.68
CA LEU A 157 -0.52 7.91 -0.24
C LEU A 157 -1.78 7.20 0.26
N SER A 158 -1.64 6.04 0.91
CA SER A 158 -2.75 5.31 1.52
C SER A 158 -3.38 6.11 2.65
N LEU A 159 -2.59 6.72 3.52
CA LEU A 159 -3.12 7.57 4.59
C LEU A 159 -3.87 8.78 4.02
N VAL A 160 -3.28 9.50 3.07
CA VAL A 160 -3.91 10.67 2.44
C VAL A 160 -5.19 10.25 1.71
N ALA A 161 -5.15 9.17 0.94
CA ALA A 161 -6.32 8.68 0.23
C ALA A 161 -7.42 8.25 1.21
N ALA A 162 -7.12 7.50 2.26
CA ALA A 162 -8.12 7.05 3.23
C ALA A 162 -8.87 8.23 3.87
N VAL A 163 -8.15 9.32 4.21
CA VAL A 163 -8.77 10.56 4.72
C VAL A 163 -9.63 11.26 3.66
N LEU A 164 -9.17 11.31 2.41
CA LEU A 164 -9.91 11.98 1.33
C LEU A 164 -11.15 11.19 0.89
N MET A 165 -11.17 9.87 1.08
CA MET A 165 -12.25 8.99 0.62
C MET A 165 -13.35 8.82 1.67
N SER A 166 -13.73 9.90 2.37
CA SER A 166 -14.92 9.92 3.21
C SER A 166 -16.09 10.60 2.51
N HIS A 167 -17.31 10.18 2.86
CA HIS A 167 -18.55 10.76 2.37
C HIS A 167 -19.63 10.74 3.44
N SER A 168 -20.31 11.87 3.61
CA SER A 168 -21.46 11.98 4.53
C SER A 168 -22.77 11.81 3.76
N PHE A 169 -23.50 10.75 4.08
CA PHE A 169 -24.88 10.58 3.65
C PHE A 169 -25.80 11.47 4.49
N THR A 170 -26.73 12.15 3.84
CA THR A 170 -27.75 13.00 4.49
C THR A 170 -29.18 12.58 4.15
N ASP A 171 -29.38 11.70 3.16
CA ASP A 171 -30.67 11.13 2.86
C ASP A 171 -31.04 10.04 3.88
N GLU A 172 -32.16 10.24 4.57
CA GLU A 172 -32.63 9.34 5.65
C GLU A 172 -32.86 7.90 5.16
N ARG A 173 -33.29 7.71 3.90
CA ARG A 173 -33.54 6.37 3.34
C ARG A 173 -32.23 5.65 3.08
N MET A 174 -31.23 6.35 2.55
CA MET A 174 -29.89 5.80 2.37
C MET A 174 -29.24 5.46 3.71
N ILE A 175 -29.31 6.36 4.69
CA ILE A 175 -28.80 6.10 6.04
C ILE A 175 -29.48 4.87 6.64
N ALA A 176 -30.81 4.81 6.60
CA ALA A 176 -31.56 3.66 7.09
C ALA A 176 -31.16 2.36 6.37
N SER A 177 -30.90 2.41 5.06
CA SER A 177 -30.45 1.24 4.30
C SER A 177 -29.06 0.74 4.72
N VAL A 178 -28.13 1.64 5.03
CA VAL A 178 -26.78 1.31 5.51
C VAL A 178 -26.83 0.76 6.94
N VAL A 179 -27.64 1.37 7.81
CA VAL A 179 -27.81 0.90 9.18
C VAL A 179 -28.44 -0.49 9.17
N GLN A 180 -29.52 -0.71 8.41
CA GLN A 180 -30.20 -2.02 8.35
C GLN A 180 -29.37 -3.13 7.71
N SER A 181 -28.40 -2.79 6.86
CA SER A 181 -27.52 -3.77 6.22
C SER A 181 -26.27 -4.10 7.06
N SER A 182 -26.06 -3.39 8.17
CA SER A 182 -24.93 -3.58 9.08
C SER A 182 -25.43 -3.89 10.49
N GLN A 183 -25.31 -5.16 10.91
CA GLN A 183 -25.69 -5.58 12.24
C GLN A 183 -25.02 -4.77 13.37
N PRO A 184 -23.70 -4.46 13.32
CA PRO A 184 -23.06 -3.61 14.34
C PRO A 184 -23.72 -2.23 14.46
N LEU A 185 -24.10 -1.61 13.35
CA LEU A 185 -24.75 -0.30 13.37
C LEU A 185 -26.16 -0.36 13.95
N MET A 186 -26.92 -1.43 13.65
CA MET A 186 -28.26 -1.61 14.23
C MET A 186 -28.22 -1.75 15.75
N GLU A 187 -27.18 -2.39 16.29
CA GLU A 187 -27.00 -2.58 17.73
C GLU A 187 -26.50 -1.30 18.42
N GLN A 188 -25.74 -0.46 17.70
CA GLN A 188 -25.16 0.77 18.22
C GLN A 188 -26.12 1.98 18.14
N LEU A 189 -26.96 2.03 17.10
CA LEU A 189 -27.82 3.18 16.81
C LEU A 189 -29.29 2.84 17.09
N ASP A 190 -29.84 3.40 18.17
CA ASP A 190 -31.26 3.27 18.52
C ASP A 190 -32.19 3.91 17.46
N GLU A 191 -31.74 4.99 16.83
CA GLU A 191 -32.43 5.69 15.74
C GLU A 191 -31.43 6.13 14.65
N PRO A 192 -31.84 6.22 13.37
CA PRO A 192 -30.96 6.67 12.30
C PRO A 192 -30.46 8.11 12.56
N PRO A 193 -29.15 8.38 12.43
CA PRO A 193 -28.63 9.73 12.61
C PRO A 193 -29.07 10.64 11.45
N GLY A 194 -29.13 11.95 11.69
CA GLY A 194 -29.43 12.95 10.64
C GLY A 194 -28.34 13.06 9.56
N SER A 195 -27.15 12.52 9.81
CA SER A 195 -26.09 12.34 8.82
C SER A 195 -25.23 11.15 9.21
N LEU A 196 -24.79 10.36 8.23
CA LEU A 196 -23.88 9.22 8.45
C LEU A 196 -22.62 9.41 7.63
N GLU A 197 -21.49 9.64 8.29
CA GLU A 197 -20.19 9.64 7.64
C GLU A 197 -19.72 8.21 7.42
N VAL A 198 -19.36 7.90 6.18
CA VAL A 198 -18.77 6.63 5.76
C VAL A 198 -17.43 6.94 5.12
N GLY A 199 -16.38 6.29 5.61
CA GLY A 199 -15.02 6.48 5.12
C GLY A 199 -14.23 5.18 5.14
N VAL A 200 -12.96 5.26 4.76
CA VAL A 200 -12.03 4.13 4.88
C VAL A 200 -11.58 4.05 6.34
N ASN A 201 -11.57 2.84 6.93
CA ASN A 201 -11.00 2.66 8.27
C ASN A 201 -9.51 3.04 8.24
N LEU A 202 -9.13 4.10 8.95
CA LEU A 202 -7.79 4.68 8.88
C LEU A 202 -6.71 3.73 9.42
N ILE A 203 -7.02 2.98 10.46
CA ILE A 203 -6.07 2.05 11.09
C ILE A 203 -5.79 0.91 10.12
N ASP A 204 -6.83 0.30 9.57
CA ASP A 204 -6.71 -0.77 8.58
C ASP A 204 -6.04 -0.28 7.30
N ALA A 205 -6.35 0.93 6.84
CA ALA A 205 -5.69 1.53 5.68
C ALA A 205 -4.18 1.67 5.88
N VAL A 206 -3.75 2.13 7.05
CA VAL A 206 -2.33 2.26 7.39
C VAL A 206 -1.67 0.89 7.48
N ILE A 207 -2.28 -0.06 8.19
CA ILE A 207 -1.68 -1.36 8.46
C ILE A 207 -1.68 -2.24 7.21
N TYR A 208 -2.84 -2.47 6.61
CA TYR A 208 -2.98 -3.41 5.49
C TYR A 208 -2.49 -2.80 4.18
N ALA A 209 -3.14 -1.73 3.72
CA ALA A 209 -2.80 -1.12 2.43
C ALA A 209 -1.46 -0.38 2.49
N GLY A 210 -1.17 0.34 3.57
CA GLY A 210 0.02 1.17 3.69
C GLY A 210 1.32 0.41 3.99
N ILE A 211 1.25 -0.68 4.77
CA ILE A 211 2.46 -1.39 5.23
C ILE A 211 2.46 -2.85 4.75
N LEU A 212 1.49 -3.64 5.17
CA LEU A 212 1.55 -5.10 5.02
C LEU A 212 1.62 -5.52 3.55
N TYR A 213 0.71 -5.02 2.72
CA TYR A 213 0.67 -5.33 1.29
C TYR A 213 1.96 -4.93 0.57
N PRO A 214 2.38 -3.64 0.58
CA PRO A 214 3.56 -3.24 -0.15
C PRO A 214 4.86 -3.86 0.37
N VAL A 215 4.98 -4.12 1.68
CA VAL A 215 6.14 -4.84 2.23
C VAL A 215 6.18 -6.27 1.72
N VAL A 216 5.09 -7.03 1.88
CA VAL A 216 5.05 -8.45 1.51
C VAL A 216 5.25 -8.61 0.00
N PHE A 217 4.50 -7.88 -0.81
CA PHE A 217 4.55 -8.03 -2.26
C PHE A 217 5.78 -7.36 -2.88
N GLY A 218 6.28 -6.27 -2.28
CA GLY A 218 7.57 -5.69 -2.65
C GLY A 218 8.72 -6.66 -2.43
N LEU A 219 8.76 -7.36 -1.28
CA LEU A 219 9.75 -8.40 -1.00
C LEU A 219 9.66 -9.58 -1.98
N VAL A 220 8.45 -10.04 -2.31
CA VAL A 220 8.26 -11.07 -3.35
C VAL A 220 8.81 -10.59 -4.69
N GLY A 221 8.56 -9.32 -5.05
CA GLY A 221 9.11 -8.69 -6.24
C GLY A 221 10.63 -8.69 -6.27
N GLY A 222 11.27 -8.22 -5.21
CA GLY A 222 12.73 -8.18 -5.12
C GLY A 222 13.36 -9.57 -5.13
N ALA A 223 12.77 -10.52 -4.40
CA ALA A 223 13.20 -11.93 -4.41
C ALA A 223 13.16 -12.56 -5.82
N LEU A 224 12.22 -12.14 -6.66
CA LEU A 224 12.13 -12.60 -8.06
C LEU A 224 13.17 -11.92 -8.98
N ALA A 225 13.65 -10.72 -8.63
CA ALA A 225 14.72 -10.05 -9.36
C ALA A 225 16.07 -10.67 -9.05
N GLU A 226 16.34 -10.95 -7.77
CA GLU A 226 17.63 -11.43 -7.27
C GLU A 226 17.57 -12.88 -6.78
N THR A 227 17.16 -13.78 -7.66
CA THR A 227 17.03 -15.21 -7.29
C THR A 227 18.36 -15.84 -6.91
N ASP A 228 19.46 -15.40 -7.51
CA ASP A 228 20.80 -15.97 -7.30
C ASP A 228 21.30 -15.71 -5.87
N LEU A 229 21.11 -14.49 -5.35
CA LEU A 229 21.44 -14.15 -3.95
C LEU A 229 20.70 -15.02 -2.93
N LEU A 230 19.45 -15.38 -3.20
CA LEU A 230 18.67 -16.26 -2.33
C LEU A 230 19.20 -17.69 -2.33
N PHE A 231 19.66 -18.18 -3.48
CA PHE A 231 20.24 -19.52 -3.58
C PHE A 231 21.61 -19.61 -2.92
N ASP A 232 22.43 -18.56 -3.04
CA ASP A 232 23.75 -18.50 -2.42
C ASP A 232 23.64 -18.52 -0.88
N GLU A 233 22.80 -17.68 -0.28
CA GLU A 233 22.58 -17.68 1.18
C GLU A 233 22.02 -19.03 1.67
N LEU A 234 21.07 -19.61 0.94
CA LEU A 234 20.50 -20.90 1.30
C LEU A 234 21.54 -22.03 1.24
N SER A 235 22.43 -21.99 0.24
CA SER A 235 23.55 -22.92 0.11
C SER A 235 24.51 -22.79 1.30
N ASP A 236 24.83 -21.55 1.70
CA ASP A 236 25.71 -21.29 2.85
C ASP A 236 25.08 -21.72 4.18
N ALA A 237 23.77 -21.53 4.36
CA ALA A 237 23.05 -21.94 5.57
C ALA A 237 22.94 -23.47 5.74
N LEU A 238 23.12 -24.24 4.67
CA LEU A 238 22.99 -25.71 4.67
C LEU A 238 24.34 -26.44 4.81
N ASN A 239 25.48 -25.76 4.69
CA ASN A 239 26.82 -26.31 4.81
C ASN A 239 27.43 -26.10 6.21
#